data_AF-A0A956CR73-F1
#
_entry.id   AF-A0A956CR73-F1
#
_cell.length_a   1.000
_cell.length_b   1.000
_cell.length_c   1.000
_cell.angle_alpha   90.00
_cell.angle_beta   90.00
_cell.angle_gamma   90.00
#
_symmetry.space_group_name_H-M   'P 1'
#
loop_
_entity.id
_entity.type
_entity.pdbx_description
1 polymer ?
#
loop_
_entity_poly.entity_id
_entity_poly.type
_entity_poly.pdbx_seq_one_letter_code
_entity_poly.pdbx_strand_id
1 'polypeptide(L)'
;MVEHRVFLQLAKTIGAKAALQLSDSEGLLPAGAMFEFDDRSSETPVIQLNQVGYHPRATKRWAYVSLWQGTGGALALSGFPKEAEVVWSDGRPTAKLRIAPRAEKDADAGTEVREIDLSSLGDAPGATFRIRIPGVGVSYPSRIDADGVDKAYRTVMQGLLHNRWGVELKKAFSDWPRPADHPFVYTSDRADPFELFKEEQPKTGKRPLVGGYHDAGDFDQRPSHTVVAQLLMRAFELDPAAFGDGELRLPEAGNGIPDLLDEAAWGVRGWLALEEKGGGVRGGVESYRHPWGIYFA
;
A
#
# COMPACT_ATOMS: atom_id res chain seq x y z
N MET A 1 -2.15 16.60 -5.31
CA MET A 1 -1.73 17.65 -4.35
C MET A 1 -0.23 17.51 -4.17
N VAL A 2 0.56 18.55 -4.45
CA VAL A 2 2.03 18.51 -4.24
C VAL A 2 2.29 19.04 -2.83
N GLU A 3 2.99 18.27 -2.01
CA GLU A 3 3.39 18.66 -0.66
C GLU A 3 4.85 19.15 -0.71
N HIS A 4 5.11 20.35 -0.19
CA HIS A 4 6.46 20.86 0.01
C HIS A 4 6.85 20.71 1.48
N ARG A 5 8.03 20.15 1.75
CA ARG A 5 8.57 19.99 3.10
C ARG A 5 9.80 20.87 3.29
N VAL A 6 9.83 21.60 4.40
CA VAL A 6 10.96 22.44 4.82
C VAL A 6 11.47 21.92 6.15
N PHE A 7 12.78 21.73 6.27
CA PHE A 7 13.43 21.32 7.50
C PHE A 7 14.14 22.51 8.14
N LEU A 8 13.85 22.78 9.41
CA LEU A 8 14.52 23.82 10.18
C LEU A 8 15.75 23.25 10.87
N GLN A 9 16.92 23.83 10.60
CA GLN A 9 18.13 23.54 11.36
C GLN A 9 18.20 24.49 12.56
N LEU A 10 18.06 23.93 13.76
CA LEU A 10 18.12 24.71 15.00
C LEU A 10 19.57 24.85 15.47
N ALA A 11 19.92 26.01 16.00
CA ALA A 11 21.26 26.28 16.54
C ALA A 11 21.59 25.47 17.82
N LYS A 12 20.56 24.92 18.47
CA LYS A 12 20.65 24.15 19.72
C LYS A 12 19.52 23.12 19.76
N THR A 13 19.71 22.07 20.55
CA THR A 13 18.71 21.02 20.75
C THR A 13 17.45 21.60 21.37
N ILE A 14 16.28 21.17 20.89
CA ILE A 14 14.97 21.68 21.30
C ILE A 14 14.49 21.12 22.65
N GLY A 15 15.17 20.08 23.17
CA GLY A 15 14.77 19.39 24.40
C GLY A 15 13.57 18.46 24.18
N ALA A 16 12.85 18.13 25.25
CA ALA A 16 11.69 17.23 25.18
C ALA A 16 10.40 17.94 24.73
N LYS A 17 10.28 19.25 24.97
CA LYS A 17 9.10 20.04 24.61
C LYS A 17 9.51 21.50 24.37
N ALA A 18 8.98 22.11 23.32
CA ALA A 18 9.18 23.52 23.04
C ALA A 18 8.03 24.12 22.23
N ALA A 19 7.90 25.44 22.32
CA ALA A 19 7.09 26.25 21.41
C ALA A 19 8.02 27.29 20.78
N LEU A 20 8.10 27.29 19.45
CA LEU A 20 8.96 28.19 18.68
C LEU A 20 8.07 29.13 17.87
N GLN A 21 8.36 30.43 17.92
CA GLN A 21 7.78 31.37 16.98
C GLN A 21 8.60 31.34 15.68
N LEU A 22 7.93 31.12 14.56
CA LEU A 22 8.52 31.09 13.23
C LEU A 22 8.29 32.44 12.53
N SER A 23 9.31 32.89 11.82
CA SER A 23 9.27 34.07 10.96
C SER A 23 10.08 33.79 9.71
N ASP A 24 9.60 34.24 8.55
CA ASP A 24 10.33 34.17 7.30
C ASP A 24 10.37 35.55 6.62
N SER A 25 11.40 35.77 5.80
CA SER A 25 11.60 37.05 5.11
C SER A 25 10.72 37.22 3.87
N GLU A 26 10.17 36.12 3.34
CA GLU A 26 9.40 36.08 2.09
C GLU A 26 7.89 36.23 2.34
N GLY A 27 7.46 36.31 3.61
CA GLY A 27 6.06 36.40 4.01
C GLY A 27 5.24 35.13 3.73
N LEU A 28 5.88 33.97 3.64
CA LEU A 28 5.23 32.68 3.38
C LEU A 28 4.47 32.14 4.60
N LEU A 29 4.92 32.49 5.80
CA LEU A 29 4.28 32.10 7.05
C LEU A 29 3.35 33.21 7.55
N PRO A 30 2.20 32.84 8.15
CA PRO A 30 1.35 33.80 8.85
C PRO A 30 2.14 34.55 9.95
N ALA A 31 1.79 35.83 10.16
CA ALA A 31 2.37 36.61 11.26
C ALA A 31 2.11 35.92 12.60
N GLY A 32 3.18 35.66 13.36
CA GLY A 32 3.08 34.95 14.63
C GLY A 32 2.90 33.42 14.50
N ALA A 33 3.29 32.82 13.36
CA ALA A 33 3.29 31.38 13.19
C ALA A 33 4.04 30.70 14.35
N MET A 34 3.42 29.67 14.94
CA MET A 34 3.98 28.89 16.04
C MET A 34 4.23 27.46 15.59
N PHE A 35 5.35 26.91 16.04
CA PHE A 35 5.68 25.49 15.93
C PHE A 35 5.79 24.90 17.32
N GLU A 36 4.91 23.94 17.62
CA GLU A 36 4.93 23.20 18.88
C GLU A 36 5.58 21.84 18.67
N PHE A 37 6.53 21.53 19.53
CA PHE A 37 7.22 20.25 19.58
C PHE A 37 7.02 19.63 20.96
N ASP A 38 6.66 18.35 20.99
CA ASP A 38 6.63 17.51 22.18
C ASP A 38 7.08 16.11 21.77
N ASP A 39 8.23 15.65 22.27
CA ASP A 39 8.82 14.37 21.89
C ASP A 39 7.94 13.16 22.26
N ARG A 40 6.85 13.36 23.00
CA ARG A 40 5.86 12.34 23.34
C ARG A 40 4.69 12.26 22.36
N SER A 41 4.49 13.27 21.51
CA SER A 41 3.32 13.34 20.62
C SER A 41 3.59 13.84 19.21
N SER A 42 4.67 14.58 18.99
CA SER A 42 5.11 15.01 17.67
C SER A 42 5.59 13.83 16.85
N GLU A 43 4.79 13.45 15.84
CA GLU A 43 5.14 12.43 14.87
C GLU A 43 6.34 12.84 14.04
N THR A 44 7.25 11.90 13.79
CA THR A 44 8.45 12.13 12.99
C THR A 44 8.64 11.05 11.93
N PRO A 45 8.97 11.40 10.67
CA PRO A 45 9.30 10.42 9.63
C PRO A 45 10.66 9.75 9.87
N VAL A 46 11.45 10.23 10.83
CA VAL A 46 12.76 9.65 11.17
C VAL A 46 12.61 8.23 11.71
N ILE A 47 11.50 7.92 12.38
CA ILE A 47 11.23 6.59 12.94
C ILE A 47 10.26 5.86 12.01
N GLN A 48 10.79 4.83 11.33
CA GLN A 48 10.07 4.08 10.30
C GLN A 48 9.75 2.68 10.83
N LEU A 49 8.51 2.23 10.67
CA LEU A 49 8.04 0.94 11.13
C LEU A 49 6.88 0.44 10.25
N ASN A 50 6.46 -0.81 10.43
CA ASN A 50 5.25 -1.31 9.79
C ASN A 50 4.01 -0.67 10.44
N GLN A 51 3.40 0.30 9.75
CA GLN A 51 2.24 1.06 10.24
C GLN A 51 0.96 0.22 10.32
N VAL A 52 0.90 -0.90 9.60
CA VAL A 52 -0.23 -1.81 9.68
C VAL A 52 -0.11 -2.68 10.93
N GLY A 53 1.08 -3.18 11.23
CA GLY A 53 1.35 -3.97 12.42
C GLY A 53 2.33 -5.11 12.19
N TYR A 54 2.63 -5.84 13.26
CA TYR A 54 3.45 -7.04 13.24
C TYR A 54 2.66 -8.23 13.75
N HIS A 55 2.68 -9.33 13.00
CA HIS A 55 2.02 -10.55 13.43
C HIS A 55 2.73 -11.13 14.69
N PRO A 56 1.99 -11.57 15.73
CA PRO A 56 2.50 -12.27 16.92
C PRO A 56 3.57 -13.35 16.66
N ARG A 57 3.27 -14.25 15.71
CA ARG A 57 4.18 -15.32 15.25
C ARG A 57 5.44 -14.84 14.51
N ALA A 58 5.62 -13.54 14.22
CA ALA A 58 6.79 -13.05 13.53
C ALA A 58 8.02 -13.14 14.46
N THR A 59 9.02 -13.92 14.04
CA THR A 59 10.28 -14.10 14.80
C THR A 59 11.20 -12.89 14.73
N LYS A 60 10.95 -11.96 13.79
CA LYS A 60 11.69 -10.72 13.62
C LYS A 60 10.74 -9.56 13.39
N ARG A 61 10.92 -8.50 14.16
CA ARG A 61 10.13 -7.26 14.05
C ARG A 61 11.08 -6.08 14.21
N TRP A 62 11.08 -5.18 13.24
CA TRP A 62 12.05 -4.08 13.19
C TRP A 62 11.36 -2.74 13.04
N ALA A 63 11.89 -1.75 13.73
CA ALA A 63 11.78 -0.36 13.33
C ALA A 63 13.16 0.19 12.96
N TYR A 64 13.18 1.22 12.13
CA TYR A 64 14.38 1.86 11.62
C TYR A 64 14.41 3.34 11.97
N VAL A 65 15.62 3.86 12.16
CA VAL A 65 15.88 5.28 12.38
C VAL A 65 16.73 5.76 11.21
N SER A 66 16.14 6.56 10.33
CA SER A 66 16.76 7.10 9.12
C SER A 66 15.86 8.17 8.49
N LEU A 67 16.46 9.15 7.80
CA LEU A 67 15.71 10.11 6.99
C LEU A 67 16.57 10.66 5.84
N TRP A 68 16.04 10.63 4.63
CA TRP A 68 16.52 11.44 3.50
C TRP A 68 15.69 12.73 3.42
N GLN A 69 16.35 13.88 3.49
CA GLN A 69 15.72 15.20 3.59
C GLN A 69 15.56 15.88 2.22
N GLY A 70 15.59 15.11 1.12
CA GLY A 70 15.56 15.64 -0.23
C GLY A 70 16.86 16.37 -0.56
N THR A 71 16.76 17.66 -0.87
CA THR A 71 17.94 18.51 -1.13
C THR A 71 18.82 18.74 0.11
N GLY A 72 18.29 18.48 1.32
CA GLY A 72 19.08 18.50 2.56
C GLY A 72 19.99 17.28 2.73
N GLY A 73 19.86 16.25 1.89
CA GLY A 73 20.67 15.03 1.95
C GLY A 73 20.30 14.10 3.11
N ALA A 74 21.25 13.24 3.49
CA ALA A 74 21.07 12.28 4.56
C ALA A 74 21.13 12.94 5.94
N LEU A 75 20.14 12.65 6.80
CA LEU A 75 20.17 13.06 8.19
C LEU A 75 21.31 12.36 8.93
N ALA A 76 22.23 13.14 9.52
CA ALA A 76 23.25 12.60 10.40
C ALA A 76 22.63 12.13 11.73
N LEU A 77 22.89 10.88 12.11
CA LEU A 77 22.41 10.34 13.39
C LEU A 77 23.45 10.48 14.51
N SER A 78 24.53 11.23 14.27
CA SER A 78 25.51 11.55 15.32
C SER A 78 24.81 12.32 16.46
N GLY A 79 25.04 11.87 17.70
CA GLY A 79 24.38 12.46 18.88
C GLY A 79 22.93 12.02 19.11
N PHE A 80 22.32 11.21 18.24
CA PHE A 80 21.02 10.61 18.54
C PHE A 80 21.08 9.72 19.79
N PRO A 81 19.98 9.63 20.57
CA PRO A 81 19.88 8.67 21.66
C PRO A 81 20.21 7.25 21.22
N LYS A 82 20.71 6.44 22.16
CA LYS A 82 21.03 5.01 21.95
C LYS A 82 19.89 4.09 22.39
N GLU A 83 18.83 4.66 22.95
CA GLU A 83 17.66 3.95 23.45
C GLU A 83 16.38 4.62 22.93
N ALA A 84 15.39 3.80 22.64
CA ALA A 84 14.02 4.21 22.35
C ALA A 84 13.08 3.65 23.42
N GLU A 85 11.92 4.27 23.56
CA GLU A 85 10.85 3.85 24.46
C GLU A 85 9.65 3.36 23.65
N VAL A 86 9.07 2.22 24.04
CA VAL A 86 7.80 1.75 23.50
C VAL A 86 6.68 2.28 24.38
N VAL A 87 5.83 3.11 23.79
CA VAL A 87 4.70 3.76 24.46
C VAL A 87 3.42 3.11 23.97
N TRP A 88 2.71 2.45 24.90
CA TRP A 88 1.48 1.73 24.60
C TRP A 88 0.24 2.60 24.85
N SER A 89 -0.77 2.42 24.00
CA SER A 89 -2.05 3.14 24.09
C SER A 89 -2.93 2.74 25.27
N ASP A 90 -2.71 1.55 25.85
CA ASP A 90 -3.48 1.03 26.99
C ASP A 90 -2.85 1.35 28.36
N GLY A 91 -1.78 2.15 28.38
CA GLY A 91 -1.14 2.60 29.60
C GLY A 91 -0.26 1.56 30.31
N ARG A 92 -0.01 0.39 29.69
CA ARG A 92 0.95 -0.58 30.24
C ARG A 92 2.37 0.02 30.34
N PRO A 93 3.25 -0.52 31.19
CA PRO A 93 4.59 0.02 31.39
C PRO A 93 5.38 0.17 30.08
N THR A 94 6.14 1.25 29.97
CA THR A 94 7.01 1.49 28.81
C THR A 94 8.17 0.50 28.82
N ALA A 95 8.53 0.00 27.64
CA ALA A 95 9.73 -0.81 27.45
C ALA A 95 10.84 0.05 26.85
N LYS A 96 12.08 -0.14 27.28
CA LYS A 96 13.25 0.48 26.64
C LYS A 96 13.91 -0.51 25.70
N LEU A 97 14.19 -0.07 24.47
CA LEU A 97 14.83 -0.87 23.44
C LEU A 97 16.09 -0.16 22.94
N ARG A 98 17.11 -0.95 22.60
CA ARG A 98 18.36 -0.43 22.07
C ARG A 98 18.18 0.03 20.61
N ILE A 99 18.77 1.18 20.28
CA ILE A 99 18.95 1.65 18.91
C ILE A 99 20.37 1.21 18.49
N ALA A 100 20.45 0.24 17.58
CA ALA A 100 21.70 -0.35 17.12
C ALA A 100 22.08 0.13 15.71
N PRO A 101 23.37 0.27 15.37
CA PRO A 101 23.79 0.49 13.99
C PRO A 101 23.36 -0.69 13.10
N ARG A 102 22.80 -0.39 11.93
CA ARG A 102 22.50 -1.38 10.88
C ARG A 102 23.41 -1.19 9.68
N ALA A 103 23.49 0.04 9.19
CA ALA A 103 24.34 0.42 8.06
C ALA A 103 24.84 1.85 8.24
N GLU A 104 26.13 2.08 8.05
CA GLU A 104 26.71 3.44 8.06
C GLU A 104 26.27 4.23 6.82
N LYS A 105 26.06 3.54 5.70
CA LYS A 105 25.46 4.06 4.47
C LYS A 105 24.72 2.94 3.76
N ASP A 106 23.40 2.93 3.90
CA ASP A 106 22.54 2.00 3.19
C ASP A 106 22.42 2.40 1.71
N ALA A 107 22.54 1.43 0.80
CA ALA A 107 22.60 1.69 -0.64
C ALA A 107 21.24 2.13 -1.21
N ASP A 108 20.14 1.62 -0.66
CA ASP A 108 18.79 1.90 -1.12
C ASP A 108 18.26 3.19 -0.49
N ALA A 109 18.50 3.38 0.81
CA ALA A 109 18.06 4.58 1.52
C ALA A 109 18.97 5.80 1.25
N GLY A 110 20.26 5.59 0.93
CA GLY A 110 21.25 6.66 0.76
C GLY A 110 21.68 7.33 2.06
N THR A 111 21.35 6.75 3.22
CA THR A 111 21.53 7.31 4.57
C THR A 111 22.25 6.36 5.53
N GLU A 112 22.71 6.86 6.67
CA GLU A 112 22.92 6.01 7.85
C GLU A 112 21.57 5.40 8.27
N VAL A 113 21.57 4.12 8.62
CA VAL A 113 20.38 3.42 9.15
C VAL A 113 20.74 2.77 10.48
N ARG A 114 19.88 3.02 11.47
CA ARG A 114 19.88 2.29 12.74
C ARG A 114 18.59 1.48 12.87
N GLU A 115 18.62 0.43 13.68
CA GLU A 115 17.50 -0.47 13.88
C GLU A 115 17.17 -0.66 15.36
N ILE A 116 15.90 -0.96 15.61
CA ILE A 116 15.34 -1.28 16.92
C ILE A 116 14.67 -2.64 16.78
N ASP A 117 15.17 -3.62 17.53
CA ASP A 117 14.59 -4.96 17.58
C ASP A 117 13.35 -4.97 18.48
N LEU A 118 12.19 -5.19 17.87
CA LEU A 118 10.89 -5.27 18.54
C LEU A 118 10.52 -6.72 18.87
N SER A 119 11.39 -7.69 18.57
CA SER A 119 11.08 -9.12 18.69
C SER A 119 10.92 -9.59 20.14
N SER A 120 11.40 -8.80 21.11
CA SER A 120 11.18 -9.04 22.55
C SER A 120 9.81 -8.59 23.05
N LEU A 121 9.05 -7.81 22.27
CA LEU A 121 7.74 -7.34 22.69
C LEU A 121 6.72 -8.48 22.62
N GLY A 122 6.03 -8.76 23.72
CA GLY A 122 4.94 -9.74 23.72
C GLY A 122 3.76 -9.31 22.85
N ASP A 123 2.86 -10.25 22.62
CA ASP A 123 1.58 -9.98 21.96
C ASP A 123 0.79 -8.91 22.73
N ALA A 124 0.12 -8.03 22.00
CA ALA A 124 -0.68 -6.97 22.59
C ALA A 124 -2.00 -6.76 21.81
N PRO A 125 -2.88 -7.78 21.79
CA PRO A 125 -4.15 -7.68 21.06
C PRO A 125 -4.96 -6.45 21.48
N GLY A 126 -5.48 -5.71 20.50
CA GLY A 126 -6.30 -4.52 20.72
C GLY A 126 -5.55 -3.26 21.16
N ALA A 127 -4.25 -3.34 21.45
CA ALA A 127 -3.43 -2.19 21.82
C ALA A 127 -2.57 -1.73 20.63
N THR A 128 -2.49 -0.43 20.43
CA THR A 128 -1.46 0.18 19.58
C THR A 128 -0.27 0.64 20.41
N PHE A 129 0.90 0.74 19.77
CA PHE A 129 2.10 1.33 20.35
C PHE A 129 2.72 2.36 19.40
N ARG A 130 3.57 3.21 19.97
CA ARG A 130 4.51 4.07 19.25
C ARG A 130 5.91 3.88 19.80
N ILE A 131 6.90 4.12 18.96
CA ILE A 131 8.30 4.21 19.36
C ILE A 131 8.61 5.68 19.58
N ARG A 132 9.02 6.04 20.80
CA ARG A 132 9.51 7.36 21.18
C ARG A 132 11.03 7.35 21.21
N ILE A 133 11.65 8.33 20.57
CA ILE A 133 13.06 8.65 20.79
C ILE A 133 13.10 10.02 21.51
N PRO A 134 13.58 10.08 22.76
CA PRO A 134 13.62 11.33 23.53
C PRO A 134 14.34 12.47 22.78
N GLY A 135 13.71 13.64 22.75
CA GLY A 135 14.19 14.81 22.01
C GLY A 135 14.07 14.75 20.49
N VAL A 136 13.48 13.69 19.92
CA VAL A 136 13.30 13.50 18.47
C VAL A 136 11.83 13.43 18.09
N GLY A 137 11.01 12.65 18.82
CA GLY A 137 9.58 12.48 18.53
C GLY A 137 9.11 11.04 18.66
N VAL A 138 7.92 10.80 18.12
CA VAL A 138 7.28 9.47 18.09
C VAL A 138 7.07 8.97 16.66
N SER A 139 7.07 7.66 16.48
CA SER A 139 6.65 7.02 15.22
C SER A 139 5.15 7.22 14.96
N TYR A 140 4.73 6.89 13.74
CA TYR A 140 3.34 6.50 13.48
C TYR A 140 2.92 5.33 14.39
N PRO A 141 1.61 5.20 14.70
CA PRO A 141 1.13 4.09 15.50
C PRO A 141 1.31 2.76 14.76
N SER A 142 1.59 1.71 15.52
CA SER A 142 1.64 0.31 15.08
C SER A 142 0.98 -0.59 16.11
N ARG A 143 0.97 -1.90 15.85
CA ARG A 143 0.31 -2.93 16.67
C ARG A 143 1.09 -4.24 16.60
N ILE A 144 0.91 -5.09 17.61
CA ILE A 144 1.38 -6.48 17.61
C ILE A 144 0.15 -7.37 17.81
N ASP A 145 -0.50 -7.69 16.70
CA ASP A 145 -1.70 -8.53 16.62
C ASP A 145 -1.80 -9.20 15.22
N ALA A 146 -2.64 -10.21 15.11
CA ALA A 146 -2.91 -10.86 13.82
C ALA A 146 -3.72 -9.95 12.88
N ASP A 147 -4.59 -9.11 13.46
CA ASP A 147 -5.48 -8.18 12.77
C ASP A 147 -4.75 -7.28 11.77
N GLY A 148 -3.50 -6.89 12.03
CA GLY A 148 -2.71 -6.11 11.07
C GLY A 148 -2.54 -6.82 9.72
N VAL A 149 -2.13 -8.10 9.72
CA VAL A 149 -1.94 -8.86 8.48
C VAL A 149 -3.29 -9.14 7.82
N ASP A 150 -4.31 -9.47 8.60
CA ASP A 150 -5.66 -9.75 8.09
C ASP A 150 -6.27 -8.50 7.43
N LYS A 151 -6.05 -7.33 8.03
CA LYS A 151 -6.48 -6.04 7.45
C LYS A 151 -5.76 -5.78 6.14
N ALA A 152 -4.45 -6.01 6.06
CA ALA A 152 -3.70 -5.85 4.81
C ALA A 152 -4.26 -6.77 3.71
N TYR A 153 -4.47 -8.06 4.02
CA TYR A 153 -5.08 -9.03 3.13
C TYR A 153 -6.45 -8.56 2.61
N ARG A 154 -7.39 -8.26 3.52
CA ARG A 154 -8.74 -7.80 3.15
C ARG A 154 -8.72 -6.52 2.33
N THR A 155 -7.77 -5.61 2.61
CA THR A 155 -7.61 -4.36 1.85
C THR A 155 -7.13 -4.63 0.43
N VAL A 156 -6.15 -5.52 0.23
CA VAL A 156 -5.68 -5.92 -1.11
C VAL A 156 -6.79 -6.58 -1.90
N MET A 157 -7.56 -7.48 -1.28
CA MET A 157 -8.69 -8.14 -1.94
C MET A 157 -9.80 -7.16 -2.34
N GLN A 158 -10.10 -6.15 -1.50
CA GLN A 158 -10.99 -5.05 -1.88
C GLN A 158 -10.42 -4.21 -3.04
N GLY A 159 -9.10 -4.04 -3.10
CA GLY A 159 -8.42 -3.43 -4.24
C GLY A 159 -8.66 -4.20 -5.54
N LEU A 160 -8.56 -5.53 -5.52
CA LEU A 160 -8.86 -6.38 -6.69
C LEU A 160 -10.33 -6.25 -7.11
N LEU A 161 -11.25 -6.30 -6.15
CA LEU A 161 -12.68 -6.08 -6.40
C LEU A 161 -12.95 -4.75 -7.12
N HIS A 162 -12.31 -3.67 -6.67
CA HIS A 162 -12.45 -2.35 -7.28
C HIS A 162 -11.94 -2.30 -8.72
N ASN A 163 -10.93 -3.12 -9.05
CA ASN A 163 -10.33 -3.21 -10.36
C ASN A 163 -11.02 -4.23 -11.29
N ARG A 164 -12.08 -4.92 -10.87
CA ARG A 164 -12.80 -5.86 -11.75
C ARG A 164 -13.36 -5.15 -13.00
N TRP A 165 -13.08 -5.71 -14.18
CA TRP A 165 -13.57 -5.22 -15.47
C TRP A 165 -15.01 -5.69 -15.75
N GLY A 166 -15.86 -4.83 -16.30
CA GLY A 166 -17.11 -5.28 -16.93
C GLY A 166 -18.27 -5.46 -15.97
N VAL A 167 -18.15 -5.00 -14.72
CA VAL A 167 -19.11 -5.29 -13.64
C VAL A 167 -19.44 -4.07 -12.81
N GLU A 168 -20.68 -3.99 -12.35
CA GLU A 168 -21.13 -2.96 -11.41
C GLU A 168 -20.47 -3.18 -10.04
N LEU A 169 -19.84 -2.12 -9.50
CA LEU A 169 -19.40 -2.08 -8.12
C LEU A 169 -20.52 -1.51 -7.26
N LYS A 170 -21.23 -2.38 -6.55
CA LYS A 170 -22.39 -1.99 -5.75
C LYS A 170 -21.99 -1.36 -4.42
N LYS A 171 -22.87 -0.49 -3.90
CA LYS A 171 -22.72 0.17 -2.59
C LYS A 171 -22.57 -0.81 -1.42
N ALA A 172 -23.10 -2.02 -1.54
CA ALA A 172 -22.91 -3.08 -0.55
C ALA A 172 -21.44 -3.49 -0.38
N PHE A 173 -20.63 -3.32 -1.43
CA PHE A 173 -19.24 -3.77 -1.48
C PHE A 173 -18.23 -2.62 -1.50
N SER A 174 -18.65 -1.37 -1.73
CA SER A 174 -17.76 -0.22 -1.78
C SER A 174 -18.46 1.08 -1.38
N ASP A 175 -17.75 2.01 -0.74
CA ASP A 175 -18.25 3.37 -0.52
C ASP A 175 -18.20 4.23 -1.80
N TRP A 176 -17.57 3.71 -2.87
CA TRP A 176 -17.40 4.35 -4.18
C TRP A 176 -18.09 3.50 -5.27
N PRO A 177 -19.42 3.38 -5.24
CA PRO A 177 -20.12 2.57 -6.21
C PRO A 177 -19.96 3.13 -7.64
N ARG A 178 -19.92 2.24 -8.62
CA ARG A 178 -19.87 2.59 -10.05
C ARG A 178 -20.70 1.62 -10.88
N PRO A 179 -21.30 2.08 -12.00
CA PRO A 179 -21.93 1.18 -12.96
C PRO A 179 -20.89 0.24 -13.59
N ALA A 180 -21.37 -0.81 -14.27
CA ALA A 180 -20.52 -1.63 -15.11
C ALA A 180 -19.85 -0.78 -16.19
N ASP A 181 -18.54 -0.96 -16.33
CA ASP A 181 -17.70 -0.29 -17.30
C ASP A 181 -17.28 -1.23 -18.43
N HIS A 182 -16.99 -0.68 -19.60
CA HIS A 182 -16.45 -1.44 -20.75
C HIS A 182 -17.08 -2.84 -21.00
N PRO A 183 -18.43 -2.96 -21.08
CA PRO A 183 -19.11 -4.27 -21.13
C PRO A 183 -18.85 -5.08 -22.41
N PHE A 184 -18.15 -4.48 -23.39
CA PHE A 184 -17.75 -5.11 -24.62
C PHE A 184 -16.43 -4.53 -25.12
N VAL A 185 -15.77 -5.30 -25.97
CA VAL A 185 -14.60 -4.91 -26.76
C VAL A 185 -14.86 -5.17 -28.24
N TYR A 186 -14.06 -4.55 -29.11
CA TYR A 186 -13.95 -4.92 -30.52
C TYR A 186 -12.76 -5.85 -30.70
N THR A 187 -12.60 -6.45 -31.88
CA THR A 187 -11.44 -7.31 -32.16
C THR A 187 -10.53 -6.66 -33.19
N SER A 188 -9.23 -6.65 -32.91
CA SER A 188 -8.23 -6.18 -33.87
C SER A 188 -6.84 -6.71 -33.55
N ASP A 189 -6.03 -6.88 -34.58
CA ASP A 189 -4.64 -7.27 -34.41
C ASP A 189 -3.73 -6.03 -34.32
N ARG A 190 -2.62 -6.16 -33.58
CA ARG A 190 -1.53 -5.18 -33.50
C ARG A 190 -0.19 -5.89 -33.56
N ALA A 191 0.81 -5.23 -34.13
CA ALA A 191 2.16 -5.79 -34.27
C ALA A 191 2.97 -5.67 -32.97
N ASP A 192 2.86 -4.52 -32.29
CA ASP A 192 3.52 -4.27 -31.01
C ASP A 192 2.49 -4.31 -29.87
N PRO A 193 2.61 -5.22 -28.88
CA PRO A 193 1.71 -5.28 -27.74
C PRO A 193 1.83 -4.09 -26.77
N PHE A 194 2.81 -3.21 -26.93
CA PHE A 194 2.99 -2.02 -26.11
C PHE A 194 2.51 -0.74 -26.80
N GLU A 195 2.10 -0.80 -28.07
CA GLU A 195 1.48 0.33 -28.76
C GLU A 195 -0.04 0.35 -28.57
N LEU A 196 -0.59 1.55 -28.47
CA LEU A 196 -2.02 1.81 -28.51
C LEU A 196 -2.58 1.50 -29.89
N PHE A 197 -3.87 1.19 -29.94
CA PHE A 197 -4.59 1.17 -31.21
C PHE A 197 -4.70 2.58 -31.81
N LYS A 198 -4.97 2.66 -33.11
CA LYS A 198 -5.25 3.93 -33.77
C LYS A 198 -6.68 4.37 -33.47
N GLU A 199 -6.95 5.67 -33.39
CA GLU A 199 -8.30 6.18 -33.15
C GLU A 199 -9.27 5.75 -34.27
N GLU A 200 -8.77 5.61 -35.50
CA GLU A 200 -9.53 5.19 -36.68
C GLU A 200 -9.67 3.67 -36.81
N GLN A 201 -9.23 2.88 -35.80
CA GLN A 201 -9.28 1.42 -35.87
C GLN A 201 -10.72 0.93 -36.14
N PRO A 202 -10.94 0.06 -37.14
CA PRO A 202 -12.28 -0.43 -37.46
C PRO A 202 -12.93 -1.14 -36.28
N LYS A 203 -14.16 -0.75 -35.94
CA LYS A 203 -14.93 -1.26 -34.80
C LYS A 203 -15.71 -2.51 -35.19
N THR A 204 -14.99 -3.58 -35.52
CA THR A 204 -15.54 -4.86 -35.96
C THR A 204 -15.41 -5.94 -34.88
N GLY A 205 -16.15 -7.04 -35.02
CA GLY A 205 -16.08 -8.16 -34.08
C GLY A 205 -16.43 -7.79 -32.63
N LYS A 206 -17.46 -6.97 -32.44
CA LYS A 206 -17.96 -6.60 -31.10
C LYS A 206 -18.27 -7.85 -30.28
N ARG A 207 -17.67 -7.98 -29.10
CA ARG A 207 -17.82 -9.12 -28.20
C ARG A 207 -18.03 -8.65 -26.76
N PRO A 208 -18.92 -9.30 -25.98
CA PRO A 208 -19.04 -9.00 -24.56
C PRO A 208 -17.76 -9.41 -23.83
N LEU A 209 -17.35 -8.61 -22.85
CA LEU A 209 -16.22 -8.92 -21.98
C LEU A 209 -16.57 -8.58 -20.54
N VAL A 210 -16.56 -9.60 -19.69
CA VAL A 210 -16.77 -9.49 -18.24
C VAL A 210 -15.77 -10.43 -17.57
N GLY A 211 -14.98 -9.90 -16.65
CA GLY A 211 -13.88 -10.62 -16.02
C GLY A 211 -12.51 -10.04 -16.34
N GLY A 212 -11.53 -10.41 -15.52
CA GLY A 212 -10.23 -9.77 -15.49
C GLY A 212 -10.22 -8.47 -14.68
N TYR A 213 -9.05 -7.84 -14.65
CA TYR A 213 -8.78 -6.62 -13.90
C TYR A 213 -8.32 -5.52 -14.84
N HIS A 214 -8.73 -4.29 -14.57
CA HIS A 214 -7.97 -3.12 -15.00
C HIS A 214 -6.53 -3.27 -14.49
N ASP A 215 -5.53 -3.12 -15.37
CA ASP A 215 -4.13 -3.33 -14.99
C ASP A 215 -3.66 -2.36 -13.91
N ALA A 216 -3.94 -1.07 -14.14
CA ALA A 216 -3.43 -0.01 -13.29
C ALA A 216 -4.39 1.19 -13.24
N GLY A 217 -3.87 2.40 -13.44
CA GLY A 217 -4.66 3.62 -13.49
C GLY A 217 -5.39 3.83 -14.82
N ASP A 218 -5.02 3.05 -15.84
CA ASP A 218 -5.81 2.82 -17.04
C ASP A 218 -6.57 1.50 -16.93
N PHE A 219 -7.11 0.99 -18.03
CA PHE A 219 -8.06 -0.13 -17.98
C PHE A 219 -7.61 -1.35 -18.80
N ASP A 220 -6.48 -1.30 -19.50
CA ASP A 220 -6.02 -2.41 -20.32
C ASP A 220 -5.92 -3.75 -19.55
N GLN A 221 -5.92 -4.85 -20.31
CA GLN A 221 -5.66 -6.19 -19.78
C GLN A 221 -4.51 -6.81 -20.59
N ARG A 222 -3.50 -7.39 -19.93
CA ARG A 222 -2.36 -8.04 -20.59
C ARG A 222 -2.17 -9.45 -20.07
N PRO A 223 -1.62 -10.39 -20.88
CA PRO A 223 -1.49 -11.79 -20.49
C PRO A 223 -0.73 -12.00 -19.17
N SER A 224 0.22 -11.10 -18.85
CA SER A 224 0.95 -11.07 -17.59
C SER A 224 0.04 -10.96 -16.35
N HIS A 225 -1.16 -10.37 -16.47
CA HIS A 225 -2.05 -10.14 -15.32
C HIS A 225 -2.70 -11.43 -14.83
N THR A 226 -2.61 -12.52 -15.59
CA THR A 226 -2.94 -13.87 -15.08
C THR A 226 -2.10 -14.26 -13.86
N VAL A 227 -0.97 -13.58 -13.61
CA VAL A 227 -0.17 -13.75 -12.38
C VAL A 227 -0.98 -13.51 -11.11
N VAL A 228 -1.98 -12.61 -11.14
CA VAL A 228 -2.83 -12.35 -9.97
C VAL A 228 -3.59 -13.62 -9.60
N ALA A 229 -4.31 -14.22 -10.54
CA ALA A 229 -5.04 -15.46 -10.31
C ALA A 229 -4.10 -16.60 -9.87
N GLN A 230 -2.92 -16.71 -10.49
CA GLN A 230 -1.91 -17.71 -10.11
C GLN A 230 -1.45 -17.54 -8.66
N LEU A 231 -1.19 -16.31 -8.20
CA LEU A 231 -0.75 -16.05 -6.83
C LEU A 231 -1.86 -16.28 -5.81
N LEU A 232 -3.12 -15.95 -6.14
CA LEU A 232 -4.27 -16.25 -5.28
C LEU A 232 -4.47 -17.77 -5.14
N MET A 233 -4.45 -18.52 -6.25
CA MET A 233 -4.52 -19.98 -6.21
C MET A 233 -3.33 -20.57 -5.45
N ARG A 234 -2.12 -20.02 -5.63
CA ARG A 234 -0.93 -20.48 -4.93
C ARG A 234 -1.02 -20.25 -3.43
N ALA A 235 -1.55 -19.10 -2.99
CA ALA A 235 -1.81 -18.85 -1.58
C ALA A 235 -2.77 -19.89 -1.01
N PHE A 236 -3.87 -20.19 -1.72
CA PHE A 236 -4.79 -21.26 -1.34
C PHE A 236 -4.11 -22.63 -1.23
N GLU A 237 -3.29 -23.02 -2.21
CA GLU A 237 -2.55 -24.30 -2.19
C GLU A 237 -1.59 -24.43 -0.99
N LEU A 238 -1.00 -23.31 -0.53
CA LEU A 238 -0.05 -23.32 0.57
C LEU A 238 -0.72 -23.58 1.92
N ASP A 239 -1.93 -23.04 2.12
CA ASP A 239 -2.71 -23.25 3.34
C ASP A 239 -4.22 -23.12 3.07
N PRO A 240 -4.88 -24.18 2.56
CA PRO A 240 -6.31 -24.12 2.26
C PRO A 240 -7.18 -23.80 3.47
N ALA A 241 -6.71 -24.15 4.68
CA ALA A 241 -7.45 -23.92 5.91
C ALA A 241 -7.45 -22.45 6.35
N ALA A 242 -6.57 -21.62 5.78
CA ALA A 242 -6.51 -20.19 6.06
C ALA A 242 -7.56 -19.38 5.28
N PHE A 243 -8.25 -19.97 4.30
CA PHE A 243 -9.17 -19.27 3.41
C PHE A 243 -10.55 -19.92 3.41
N GLY A 244 -11.55 -19.14 3.80
CA GLY A 244 -12.94 -19.57 3.89
C GLY A 244 -13.87 -18.92 2.88
N ASP A 245 -15.04 -19.53 2.70
CA ASP A 245 -16.20 -18.89 2.08
C ASP A 245 -16.80 -17.84 3.03
N GLY A 246 -17.17 -16.68 2.49
CA GLY A 246 -17.77 -15.58 3.23
C GLY A 246 -16.79 -14.75 4.09
N GLU A 247 -15.49 -14.95 3.91
CA GLU A 247 -14.47 -14.23 4.68
C GLU A 247 -14.23 -12.80 4.14
N LEU A 248 -14.48 -12.57 2.85
CA LEU A 248 -14.30 -11.31 2.14
C LEU A 248 -15.66 -10.67 1.84
N ARG A 249 -15.66 -9.35 1.63
CA ARG A 249 -16.85 -8.61 1.21
C ARG A 249 -16.95 -8.62 -0.32
N LEU A 250 -17.18 -9.80 -0.90
CA LEU A 250 -17.35 -10.03 -2.34
C LEU A 250 -18.81 -10.35 -2.72
N PRO A 251 -19.21 -10.13 -3.98
CA PRO A 251 -20.51 -10.58 -4.50
C PRO A 251 -20.73 -12.09 -4.40
N GLU A 252 -19.65 -12.88 -4.51
CA GLU A 252 -19.69 -14.33 -4.51
C GLU A 252 -19.74 -14.95 -3.10
N ALA A 253 -19.47 -14.17 -2.05
CA ALA A 253 -19.43 -14.63 -0.67
C ALA A 253 -20.70 -15.40 -0.26
N GLY A 254 -20.51 -16.60 0.29
CA GLY A 254 -21.55 -17.54 0.71
C GLY A 254 -21.97 -18.56 -0.36
N ASN A 255 -21.20 -18.73 -1.44
CA ASN A 255 -21.51 -19.64 -2.54
C ASN A 255 -20.96 -21.07 -2.35
N GLY A 256 -20.26 -21.34 -1.25
CA GLY A 256 -19.58 -22.61 -0.96
C GLY A 256 -18.16 -22.73 -1.52
N ILE A 257 -17.60 -21.66 -2.09
CA ILE A 257 -16.24 -21.58 -2.63
C ILE A 257 -15.46 -20.59 -1.75
N PRO A 258 -14.19 -20.86 -1.38
CA PRO A 258 -13.36 -19.87 -0.71
C PRO A 258 -13.28 -18.58 -1.52
N ASP A 259 -13.57 -17.44 -0.90
CA ASP A 259 -13.69 -16.14 -1.58
C ASP A 259 -12.40 -15.77 -2.35
N LEU A 260 -11.24 -16.20 -1.85
CA LEU A 260 -9.94 -16.07 -2.52
C LEU A 260 -9.93 -16.72 -3.92
N LEU A 261 -10.57 -17.89 -4.06
CA LEU A 261 -10.68 -18.63 -5.32
C LEU A 261 -11.74 -18.02 -6.25
N ASP A 262 -12.80 -17.42 -5.71
CA ASP A 262 -13.74 -16.65 -6.52
C ASP A 262 -13.04 -15.46 -7.20
N GLU A 263 -12.20 -14.74 -6.46
CA GLU A 263 -11.40 -13.65 -7.03
C GLU A 263 -10.36 -14.19 -8.04
N ALA A 264 -9.74 -15.35 -7.78
CA ALA A 264 -8.85 -15.98 -8.75
C ALA A 264 -9.59 -16.36 -10.05
N ALA A 265 -10.78 -16.95 -9.95
CA ALA A 265 -11.62 -17.29 -11.08
C ALA A 265 -12.04 -16.05 -11.87
N TRP A 266 -12.34 -14.94 -11.17
CA TRP A 266 -12.60 -13.66 -11.81
C TRP A 266 -11.44 -13.19 -12.69
N GLY A 267 -10.20 -13.30 -12.19
CA GLY A 267 -8.99 -12.92 -12.91
C GLY A 267 -8.78 -13.73 -14.21
N VAL A 268 -9.23 -14.99 -14.25
CA VAL A 268 -9.13 -15.85 -15.45
C VAL A 268 -10.31 -15.66 -16.40
N ARG A 269 -11.48 -15.27 -15.88
CA ARG A 269 -12.73 -15.16 -16.64
C ARG A 269 -12.63 -14.26 -17.88
N GLY A 270 -11.89 -13.16 -17.78
CA GLY A 270 -11.65 -12.26 -18.93
C GLY A 270 -10.98 -12.99 -20.09
N TRP A 271 -10.00 -13.85 -19.81
CA TRP A 271 -9.26 -14.62 -20.81
C TRP A 271 -10.11 -15.69 -21.49
N LEU A 272 -11.05 -16.31 -20.76
CA LEU A 272 -12.02 -17.23 -21.34
C LEU A 272 -12.94 -16.53 -22.34
N ALA A 273 -13.31 -15.27 -22.08
CA ALA A 273 -14.09 -14.47 -23.02
C ALA A 273 -13.29 -14.04 -24.26
N LEU A 274 -11.95 -14.11 -24.19
CA LEU A 274 -11.02 -13.82 -25.28
C LEU A 274 -10.56 -15.07 -26.05
N GLU A 275 -11.08 -16.25 -25.72
CA GLU A 275 -10.81 -17.48 -26.46
C GLU A 275 -11.47 -17.46 -27.85
N GLU A 276 -10.71 -17.86 -28.86
CA GLU A 276 -11.17 -18.07 -30.23
C GLU A 276 -11.57 -19.53 -30.45
N LYS A 277 -12.37 -19.80 -31.49
CA LYS A 277 -12.87 -21.15 -31.83
C LYS A 277 -11.76 -22.23 -31.97
N GLY A 278 -10.53 -21.82 -32.27
CA GLY A 278 -9.36 -22.71 -32.40
C GLY A 278 -8.57 -22.93 -31.09
N GLY A 279 -9.03 -22.40 -29.96
CA GLY A 279 -8.34 -22.47 -28.66
C GLY A 279 -7.24 -21.42 -28.46
N GLY A 280 -7.00 -20.57 -29.46
CA GLY A 280 -6.12 -19.40 -29.30
C GLY A 280 -6.79 -18.34 -28.43
N VAL A 281 -6.03 -17.70 -27.56
CA VAL A 281 -6.53 -16.61 -26.70
C VAL A 281 -5.94 -15.29 -27.20
N ARG A 282 -6.77 -14.25 -27.32
CA ARG A 282 -6.29 -12.92 -27.74
C ARG A 282 -5.31 -12.33 -26.74
N GLY A 283 -4.46 -11.42 -27.21
CA GLY A 283 -3.34 -10.85 -26.48
C GLY A 283 -3.71 -9.82 -25.40
N GLY A 284 -4.96 -9.83 -24.93
CA GLY A 284 -5.47 -8.89 -23.93
C GLY A 284 -6.42 -7.86 -24.50
N VAL A 285 -6.50 -6.71 -23.86
CA VAL A 285 -7.39 -5.60 -24.20
C VAL A 285 -6.60 -4.32 -24.13
N GLU A 286 -6.68 -3.49 -25.18
CA GLU A 286 -6.04 -2.18 -25.22
C GLU A 286 -6.94 -1.16 -25.92
N SER A 287 -6.72 0.12 -25.62
CA SER A 287 -7.42 1.26 -26.19
C SER A 287 -6.57 2.03 -27.21
N TYR A 288 -7.12 3.09 -27.78
CA TYR A 288 -6.35 4.06 -28.55
C TYR A 288 -5.81 5.22 -27.69
N ARG A 289 -6.13 5.26 -26.39
CA ARG A 289 -5.76 6.32 -25.43
C ARG A 289 -6.13 5.93 -23.99
N HIS A 290 -5.41 6.45 -23.01
CA HIS A 290 -5.74 6.25 -21.59
C HIS A 290 -6.33 7.51 -20.90
N PRO A 291 -7.07 7.35 -19.79
CA PRO A 291 -7.64 6.11 -19.28
C PRO A 291 -9.00 5.74 -19.92
N TRP A 292 -9.58 6.55 -20.81
CA TRP A 292 -10.88 6.24 -21.45
C TRP A 292 -10.73 6.01 -22.95
N GLY A 293 -11.48 5.10 -23.55
CA GLY A 293 -11.40 4.89 -24.99
C GLY A 293 -12.33 3.81 -25.50
N ILE A 294 -12.12 3.44 -26.76
CA ILE A 294 -12.72 2.24 -27.36
C ILE A 294 -11.67 1.15 -27.26
N TYR A 295 -12.08 0.02 -26.69
CA TYR A 295 -11.19 -1.09 -26.39
C TYR A 295 -11.29 -2.19 -27.43
N PHE A 296 -10.14 -2.76 -27.74
CA PHE A 296 -9.94 -3.81 -28.71
C PHE A 296 -9.16 -4.97 -28.07
N ALA A 297 -9.47 -6.19 -28.50
CA ALA A 297 -8.76 -7.40 -28.15
C ALA A 297 -8.12 -8.06 -29.37
#